data_AF-A0A3R9RZH3-F1
#
_entry.id   AF-A0A3R9RZH3-F1
#
_cell.length_a   1.000
_cell.length_b   1.000
_cell.length_c   1.000
_cell.angle_alpha   90.00
_cell.angle_beta   90.00
_cell.angle_gamma   90.00
#
_symmetry.space_group_name_H-M   'P 1'
#
loop_
_entity.id
_entity.type
_entity.pdbx_description
1 polymer ?
#
loop_
_entity_poly.entity_id
_entity_poly.type
_entity_poly.pdbx_seq_one_letter_code
_entity_poly.pdbx_strand_id
1 'polypeptide(L)'
;ENLLVRVEALKAKTGRTPILATILVGDDGASATYVRMKGNACRRVGMDSLKIELPQETTTEQLLAEIEKLNANPDVHGILLQHPVPEQ
;
A
#
# COMPACT_ATOMS: atom_id res chain seq x y z
N GLU A 1 0.11 -2.86 -20.23
CA GLU A 1 -0.70 -1.96 -21.10
C GLU A 1 -2.18 -1.95 -20.74
N ASN A 2 -2.85 -3.11 -20.64
CA ASN A 2 -4.29 -3.16 -20.34
C ASN A 2 -4.71 -2.50 -18.99
N LEU A 3 -3.88 -2.60 -17.94
CA LEU A 3 -4.20 -2.02 -16.63
C LEU A 3 -4.23 -0.49 -16.63
N LEU A 4 -3.30 0.17 -17.33
CA LEU A 4 -3.24 1.63 -17.41
C LEU A 4 -4.53 2.19 -18.03
N VAL A 5 -4.97 1.62 -19.15
CA VAL A 5 -6.22 2.05 -19.83
C VAL A 5 -7.43 1.92 -18.90
N ARG A 6 -7.51 0.83 -18.13
CA ARG A 6 -8.61 0.60 -17.18
C ARG A 6 -8.59 1.60 -16.02
N VAL A 7 -7.41 1.95 -15.52
CA VAL A 7 -7.25 2.92 -14.44
C VAL A 7 -7.59 4.33 -14.91
N GLU A 8 -7.14 4.74 -16.10
CA GLU A 8 -7.52 6.04 -16.68
C GLU A 8 -9.03 6.15 -16.91
N ALA A 9 -9.66 5.10 -17.44
CA ALA A 9 -11.11 5.06 -17.62
C ALA A 9 -11.86 5.17 -16.28
N LEU A 10 -11.36 4.50 -15.23
CA LEU A 10 -11.92 4.58 -13.89
C LEU A 10 -11.80 6.00 -13.32
N LYS A 11 -10.61 6.60 -13.40
CA LYS A 11 -10.37 7.99 -12.96
C LYS A 11 -11.27 8.99 -13.69
N ALA A 12 -11.41 8.87 -15.00
CA ALA A 12 -12.28 9.72 -15.80
C ALA A 12 -13.76 9.58 -15.38
N LYS A 13 -14.19 8.38 -15.01
CA LYS A 13 -15.58 8.10 -14.61
C LYS A 13 -15.91 8.55 -13.18
N THR A 14 -15.00 8.37 -12.24
CA THR A 14 -15.27 8.56 -10.80
C THR A 14 -14.59 9.78 -10.19
N GLY A 15 -13.62 10.37 -10.88
CA GLY A 15 -12.75 11.41 -10.35
C GLY A 15 -11.79 10.92 -9.25
N ARG A 16 -11.75 9.61 -8.96
CA ARG A 16 -10.92 9.03 -7.90
C ARG A 16 -9.79 8.19 -8.46
N THR A 17 -8.62 8.31 -7.85
CA THR A 17 -7.44 7.50 -8.17
C THR A 17 -7.43 6.26 -7.30
N PRO A 18 -7.29 5.04 -7.86
CA PRO A 18 -7.12 3.84 -7.05
C PRO A 18 -5.82 3.90 -6.26
N ILE A 19 -5.88 3.59 -4.97
CA ILE A 19 -4.74 3.63 -4.05
C ILE A 19 -4.47 2.24 -3.48
N LEU A 20 -3.22 1.80 -3.58
CA LEU A 20 -2.70 0.65 -2.86
C LEU A 20 -1.92 1.12 -1.62
N ALA A 21 -2.43 0.79 -0.43
CA ALA A 21 -1.69 0.96 0.81
C ALA A 21 -0.69 -0.20 0.99
N THR A 22 0.56 0.14 1.27
CA THR A 22 1.65 -0.80 1.53
C THR A 22 2.19 -0.55 2.93
N ILE A 23 2.13 -1.57 3.79
CA ILE A 23 2.62 -1.51 5.17
C ILE A 23 3.95 -2.25 5.23
N LEU A 24 4.98 -1.54 5.70
CA LEU A 24 6.31 -2.07 5.99
C LEU A 24 6.53 -1.96 7.50
N VAL A 25 6.85 -3.07 8.15
CA VAL A 25 7.18 -3.10 9.58
C VAL A 25 8.67 -3.39 9.74
N GLY A 26 9.40 -2.46 10.36
CA GLY A 26 10.84 -2.53 10.55
C GLY A 26 11.68 -2.11 9.34
N ASP A 27 12.99 -2.32 9.46
CA ASP A 27 14.00 -1.74 8.57
C ASP A 27 14.65 -2.75 7.61
N ASP A 28 13.95 -3.83 7.27
CA ASP A 28 14.48 -4.80 6.31
C ASP A 28 14.69 -4.15 4.93
N GLY A 29 15.96 -3.98 4.55
CA GLY A 29 16.35 -3.30 3.31
C GLY A 29 15.84 -3.99 2.05
N ALA A 30 15.64 -5.31 2.08
CA ALA A 30 15.03 -6.04 0.98
C ALA A 30 13.53 -5.68 0.86
N SER A 31 12.80 -5.71 1.97
CA SER A 31 11.39 -5.33 2.05
C SER A 31 11.14 -3.88 1.62
N ALA A 32 11.99 -2.94 2.04
CA ALA A 32 11.91 -1.54 1.60
C ALA A 32 12.05 -1.41 0.06
N THR A 33 12.96 -2.20 -0.54
CA THR A 33 13.15 -2.23 -1.99
C THR A 33 11.91 -2.78 -2.71
N TYR A 34 11.32 -3.86 -2.19
CA TYR A 34 10.09 -4.44 -2.76
C TYR A 34 8.90 -3.47 -2.69
N VAL A 35 8.71 -2.80 -1.55
CA VAL A 35 7.64 -1.79 -1.39
C VAL A 35 7.83 -0.65 -2.38
N ARG A 36 9.07 -0.16 -2.57
CA ARG A 36 9.39 0.85 -3.58
C ARG A 36 9.06 0.39 -5.00
N MET A 37 9.41 -0.85 -5.35
CA MET A 37 9.10 -1.42 -6.67
C MET A 37 7.60 -1.53 -6.91
N LYS A 38 6.82 -1.90 -5.89
CA LYS A 38 5.36 -1.97 -5.96
C LYS A 38 4.74 -0.58 -6.13
N GLY A 39 5.17 0.41 -5.36
CA GLY A 39 4.72 1.81 -5.54
C GLY A 39 5.05 2.35 -6.94
N ASN A 40 6.23 2.04 -7.47
CA ASN A 40 6.58 2.39 -8.84
C ASN A 40 5.71 1.66 -9.88
N ALA A 41 5.32 0.41 -9.64
CA ALA A 41 4.39 -0.31 -10.50
C ALA A 41 3.00 0.31 -10.50
N CYS A 42 2.46 0.70 -9.33
CA CYS A 42 1.19 1.42 -9.20
C CYS A 42 1.20 2.71 -10.02
N ARG A 43 2.24 3.54 -9.85
CA ARG A 43 2.38 4.79 -10.61
C ARG A 43 2.46 4.56 -12.12
N ARG A 44 3.18 3.53 -12.57
CA ARG A 44 3.27 3.17 -14.01
C ARG A 44 1.93 2.81 -14.64
N VAL A 45 0.96 2.33 -13.84
CA VAL A 45 -0.39 2.00 -14.33
C VAL A 45 -1.42 3.08 -13.98
N GLY A 46 -0.98 4.27 -13.57
CA GLY A 46 -1.85 5.42 -13.30
C GLY A 46 -2.57 5.39 -11.95
N MET A 47 -2.22 4.44 -11.07
CA MET A 47 -2.66 4.36 -9.67
C MET A 47 -1.72 5.14 -8.76
N ASP A 48 -2.15 5.38 -7.52
CA ASP A 48 -1.27 5.88 -6.47
C ASP A 48 -0.97 4.80 -5.41
N SER A 49 0.02 5.06 -4.57
CA SER A 49 0.42 4.17 -3.49
C SER A 49 0.57 4.93 -2.18
N LEU A 50 -0.09 4.46 -1.13
CA LEU A 50 0.10 4.96 0.23
C LEU A 50 1.15 4.08 0.91
N LYS A 51 2.28 4.65 1.30
CA LYS A 51 3.34 3.92 2.00
C LYS A 51 3.24 4.20 3.50
N ILE A 52 3.03 3.15 4.27
CA ILE A 52 2.98 3.18 5.73
C ILE A 52 4.23 2.45 6.24
N GLU A 53 5.08 3.18 6.94
CA GLU A 53 6.29 2.64 7.57
C GLU A 53 6.06 2.63 9.07
N LEU A 54 6.07 1.44 9.64
CA LEU A 54 5.92 1.19 11.06
C LEU A 54 7.27 0.70 11.60
N PRO A 55 7.66 1.11 12.82
CA PRO A 55 8.96 0.74 13.37
C PRO A 55 9.03 -0.76 13.73
N GLN A 56 10.23 -1.32 13.90
CA GLN A 56 10.39 -2.76 14.13
C GLN A 56 9.76 -3.24 15.45
N GLU A 57 9.61 -2.35 16.43
CA GLU A 57 9.00 -2.60 17.74
C GLU A 57 7.46 -2.50 17.72
N THR A 58 6.87 -2.33 16.55
CA THR A 58 5.41 -2.25 16.38
C THR A 58 4.76 -3.53 16.87
N THR A 59 3.87 -3.42 17.85
CA THR A 59 3.13 -4.56 18.38
C THR A 59 2.02 -5.00 17.44
N THR A 60 1.53 -6.23 17.62
CA THR A 60 0.38 -6.74 16.89
C THR A 60 -0.84 -5.83 17.02
N GLU A 61 -1.12 -5.28 18.20
CA GLU A 61 -2.25 -4.36 18.41
C GLU A 61 -2.08 -3.05 17.63
N GLN A 62 -0.86 -2.51 17.59
CA GLN A 62 -0.56 -1.30 16.82
C GLN A 62 -0.70 -1.55 15.31
N LEU A 63 -0.22 -2.69 14.83
CA LEU A 63 -0.36 -3.10 13.44
C LEU A 63 -1.84 -3.30 13.05
N LEU A 64 -2.61 -4.00 13.89
CA LEU A 64 -4.04 -4.19 13.69
C LEU A 64 -4.79 -2.86 13.68
N ALA A 65 -4.47 -1.95 14.60
CA ALA A 65 -5.08 -0.63 14.62
C ALA A 65 -4.80 0.17 13.33
N GLU A 66 -3.59 0.04 12.78
CA GLU A 66 -3.25 0.69 11.51
C GLU A 66 -4.00 0.07 10.32
N ILE A 67 -4.12 -1.27 10.28
CA ILE A 67 -4.93 -1.98 9.29
C ILE A 67 -6.40 -1.54 9.36
N GLU A 68 -6.96 -1.40 10.57
CA GLU A 68 -8.34 -0.94 10.75
C GLU A 68 -8.55 0.51 10.26
N LYS A 69 -7.58 1.41 10.49
CA LYS A 69 -7.64 2.77 9.91
C LYS A 69 -7.65 2.73 8.39
N LEU A 70 -6.86 1.86 7.78
CA LEU A 70 -6.80 1.70 6.32
C LEU A 70 -8.08 1.05 5.78
N ASN A 71 -8.66 0.08 6.49
CA ASN A 71 -9.96 -0.54 6.14
C ASN A 71 -11.10 0.48 6.17
N ALA A 72 -11.08 1.39 7.13
CA ALA A 72 -12.09 2.45 7.25
C ALA A 72 -11.87 3.62 6.28
N ASN A 73 -10.72 3.68 5.60
CA ASN A 73 -10.40 4.76 4.68
C ASN A 73 -11.01 4.50 3.28
N PRO A 74 -12.03 5.27 2.84
CA PRO A 74 -12.68 5.05 1.55
C PRO A 74 -11.80 5.36 0.33
N ASP A 75 -10.66 6.01 0.53
CA ASP A 75 -9.70 6.30 -0.54
C ASP A 75 -8.68 5.17 -0.73
N VAL A 76 -8.59 4.21 0.22
CA VAL A 76 -7.74 3.02 0.13
C VAL A 76 -8.53 1.89 -0.51
N HIS A 77 -8.02 1.36 -1.62
CA HIS A 77 -8.72 0.33 -2.41
C HIS A 77 -8.09 -1.06 -2.28
N GLY A 78 -6.86 -1.11 -1.75
CA GLY A 78 -6.17 -2.35 -1.45
C GLY A 78 -5.13 -2.11 -0.36
N ILE A 79 -4.90 -3.12 0.47
CA ILE A 79 -3.93 -3.10 1.55
C ILE A 79 -2.99 -4.28 1.34
N LEU A 80 -1.70 -4.02 1.46
CA LEU A 80 -0.65 -5.02 1.38
C LEU A 80 0.27 -4.89 2.59
N LEU A 81 0.26 -5.90 3.45
CA LEU A 81 1.27 -6.08 4.48
C LEU A 81 2.48 -6.79 3.88
N GLN A 82 3.67 -6.18 3.93
CA GLN A 82 4.89 -6.79 3.43
C GLN A 82 5.40 -7.83 4.43
N HIS A 83 5.62 -9.06 3.94
CA HIS A 83 6.23 -10.16 4.69
C HIS A 83 7.75 -10.23 4.39
N PRO A 84 8.61 -10.62 5.35
CA PRO A 84 8.32 -11.01 6.73
C PRO A 84 8.01 -9.83 7.66
N VAL A 85 7.06 -10.03 8.57
CA VAL A 85 6.89 -9.16 9.75
C VAL A 85 7.80 -9.66 10.87
N PRO A 86 8.22 -8.80 11.82
CA PRO A 86 8.99 -9.24 12.99
C PRO A 86 8.32 -10.40 13.74
N GLU A 87 9.09 -11.34 14.30
CA GLU A 87 8.60 -12.57 14.98
C GLU A 87 7.88 -12.36 16.33
N GLN A 88 7.38 -11.15 16.60
CA GLN A 88 6.85 -10.76 17.93
C GLN A 88 5.65 -11.58 18.41
#